data_AF-A0A2W6T8V0-F1
#
_entry.id   AF-A0A2W6T8V0-F1
#
_cell.length_a   1.000
_cell.length_b   1.000
_cell.length_c   1.000
_cell.angle_alpha   90.00
_cell.angle_beta   90.00
_cell.angle_gamma   90.00
#
_symmetry.space_group_name_H-M   'P 1'
#
loop_
_entity.id
_entity.type
_entity.pdbx_description
1 polymer ?
#
loop_
_entity_poly.entity_id
_entity_poly.type
_entity_poly.pdbx_seq_one_letter_code
_entity_poly.pdbx_strand_id
1 'polypeptide(L)' 'MNYVDNSTKVSTAFGTMLTIFVNIQTEDLIKTVLLAAVGGVSSFVATLLVKFLIRNIKSKFRK' A
#
# COMPACT_ATOMS: atom_id res chain seq x y z
N MET A 1 26.65 28.39 10.10
CA MET A 1 25.77 27.32 10.61
C MET A 1 24.52 27.26 9.72
N ASN A 2 24.56 26.59 8.56
CA ASN A 2 23.41 26.47 7.66
C ASN A 2 23.07 24.99 7.46
N TYR A 3 22.71 24.32 8.55
CA TYR A 3 22.04 23.03 8.52
C TYR A 3 20.56 23.33 8.39
N VAL A 4 20.12 23.77 7.21
CA VAL A 4 18.69 23.69 6.89
C VAL A 4 18.48 22.20 6.66
N ASP A 5 18.17 21.52 7.75
CA ASP A 5 18.15 20.08 7.89
C ASP A 5 17.44 19.50 6.66
N ASN A 6 18.09 18.59 5.95
CA ASN A 6 17.43 17.84 4.89
C ASN A 6 16.10 17.25 5.41
N SER A 7 16.03 16.86 6.69
CA SER A 7 14.81 16.46 7.40
C SER A 7 13.69 17.49 7.42
N THR A 8 13.99 18.79 7.58
CA THR A 8 12.98 19.86 7.61
C THR A 8 12.47 20.14 6.20
N LYS A 9 13.36 20.14 5.20
CA LYS A 9 12.95 20.28 3.78
C LYS A 9 12.08 19.12 3.33
N VAL A 10 12.44 17.90 3.72
CA VAL A 10 11.66 16.69 3.41
C VAL A 10 10.33 16.70 4.16
N SER A 11 10.30 17.14 5.42
CA SER A 11 9.04 17.29 6.18
C SER A 11 8.11 18.33 5.57
N THR A 12 8.62 19.48 5.13
CA THR A 12 7.79 20.53 4.51
C THR A 12 7.35 20.14 3.11
N ALA A 13 8.22 19.50 2.32
CA ALA A 13 7.84 18.96 1.02
C ALA A 13 6.76 17.86 1.15
N PHE A 14 6.92 16.98 2.15
CA PHE A 14 5.94 15.94 2.47
C PHE A 14 4.63 16.54 2.99
N GLY A 15 4.70 17.53 3.88
CA GLY A 15 3.53 18.25 4.40
C GLY A 15 2.76 18.98 3.31
N THR A 16 3.47 19.59 2.36
CA THR A 16 2.85 20.26 1.19
C THR A 16 2.23 19.24 0.24
N MET A 17 2.94 18.14 -0.08
CA MET A 17 2.38 17.06 -0.88
C MET A 17 1.13 16.47 -0.22
N LEU A 18 1.20 16.13 1.07
CA LEU A 18 0.07 15.58 1.82
C LEU A 18 -1.11 16.56 1.86
N THR A 19 -0.84 17.86 2.00
CA THR A 19 -1.89 18.89 1.96
C THR A 19 -2.55 18.98 0.60
N ILE A 20 -1.80 18.98 -0.51
CA ILE A 20 -2.36 18.98 -1.87
C ILE A 20 -3.17 17.70 -2.12
N PHE A 21 -2.64 16.56 -1.68
CA PHE A 21 -3.31 15.26 -1.78
C PHE A 21 -4.61 15.21 -0.98
N VAL A 22 -4.64 15.74 0.25
CA VAL A 22 -5.82 15.73 1.14
C VAL A 22 -6.83 16.82 0.77
N ASN A 23 -6.38 17.93 0.18
CA ASN A 23 -7.23 19.07 -0.17
C ASN A 23 -8.03 18.86 -1.47
N ILE A 24 -7.51 18.10 -2.46
CA ILE A 24 -8.29 17.71 -3.63
C ILE A 24 -9.23 16.56 -3.26
N GLN A 25 -10.55 16.84 -3.25
CA GLN A 25 -11.64 15.88 -3.06
C GLN A 25 -11.34 14.81 -2.00
N THR A 26 -11.30 15.23 -0.73
CA THR A 26 -10.99 14.40 0.44
C THR A 26 -11.77 13.08 0.47
N GLU A 27 -12.98 13.06 -0.12
CA GLU A 27 -13.81 11.87 -0.28
C GLU A 27 -13.20 10.81 -1.21
N ASP A 28 -12.64 11.22 -2.36
CA ASP A 28 -12.04 10.31 -3.34
C ASP A 28 -10.69 9.76 -2.84
N LEU A 29 -9.98 10.53 -2.03
CA LEU A 29 -8.69 10.10 -1.49
C LEU A 29 -8.85 9.01 -0.42
N ILE A 30 -9.83 9.17 0.48
CA ILE A 30 -10.19 8.13 1.46
C ILE A 30 -10.62 6.86 0.74
N LYS A 31 -11.46 6.98 -0.31
CA LYS A 31 -11.87 5.86 -1.15
C LYS A 31 -10.68 5.21 -1.84
N THR A 32 -9.71 5.98 -2.32
CA THR A 32 -8.50 5.46 -2.98
C THR A 32 -7.60 4.71 -2.03
N VAL A 33 -7.34 5.23 -0.82
CA VAL A 33 -6.54 4.55 0.20
C VAL A 33 -7.20 3.25 0.64
N LEU A 34 -8.52 3.28 0.87
CA LEU A 34 -9.29 2.07 1.20
C LEU A 34 -9.26 1.06 0.05
N LEU A 35 -9.47 1.52 -1.19
CA LEU A 35 -9.45 0.65 -2.38
C LEU A 35 -8.06 0.05 -2.59
N ALA A 36 -6.99 0.82 -2.37
CA ALA A 36 -5.62 0.35 -2.43
C ALA A 36 -5.31 -0.67 -1.31
N ALA A 37 -5.78 -0.43 -0.08
CA ALA A 37 -5.62 -1.36 1.02
C ALA A 37 -6.36 -2.68 0.75
N VAL A 38 -7.61 -2.62 0.31
CA VAL A 38 -8.41 -3.79 -0.07
C VAL A 38 -7.76 -4.52 -1.27
N GLY A 39 -7.27 -3.79 -2.27
CA GLY A 39 -6.52 -4.34 -3.39
C GLY A 39 -5.25 -5.06 -2.96
N GLY A 40 -4.47 -4.46 -2.05
CA GLY A 40 -3.26 -5.06 -1.49
C GLY A 40 -3.55 -6.33 -0.68
N VAL A 41 -4.52 -6.26 0.22
CA VAL A 41 -4.94 -7.42 1.04
C VAL A 41 -5.48 -8.53 0.15
N SER A 42 -6.37 -8.22 -0.81
CA SER A 42 -6.94 -9.22 -1.72
C SER A 42 -5.88 -9.87 -2.61
N SER A 43 -4.89 -9.12 -3.09
CA SER A 43 -3.78 -9.66 -3.88
C SER A 43 -2.92 -10.63 -3.06
N PHE A 44 -2.68 -10.33 -1.78
CA PHE A 44 -1.96 -11.21 -0.89
C PHE A 44 -2.76 -12.48 -0.55
N VAL A 45 -4.06 -12.33 -0.27
CA VAL A 45 -4.96 -13.46 -0.01
C VAL A 45 -5.03 -14.37 -1.23
N ALA A 46 -5.22 -13.83 -2.44
CA ALA A 46 -5.22 -14.60 -3.67
C ALA A 46 -3.91 -15.37 -3.87
N THR A 47 -2.76 -14.73 -3.59
CA THR A 47 -1.44 -15.37 -3.68
C THR A 47 -1.32 -16.55 -2.71
N LEU A 48 -1.75 -16.39 -1.45
CA LEU A 48 -1.76 -17.48 -0.47
C LEU A 48 -2.67 -18.63 -0.88
N LEU A 49 -3.85 -18.31 -1.43
CA LEU A 49 -4.85 -19.28 -1.86
C LEU A 49 -4.32 -20.15 -3.01
N VAL A 50 -3.68 -19.54 -4.00
CA VAL A 50 -3.03 -20.25 -5.11
C VAL A 50 -1.89 -21.13 -4.59
N LYS A 51 -1.03 -20.61 -3.70
CA LYS A 51 0.08 -21.37 -3.11
C LYS A 51 -0.42 -22.58 -2.32
N PHE A 52 -1.53 -22.43 -1.60
CA PHE A 52 -2.18 -23.51 -0.87
C PHE A 52 -2.74 -24.57 -1.83
N LEU A 53 -3.44 -24.15 -2.88
CA LEU A 53 -4.01 -25.07 -3.87
C LEU A 53 -2.93 -25.90 -4.57
N ILE A 54 -1.84 -25.25 -5.03
CA ILE A 54 -0.70 -25.93 -5.65
C ILE A 54 -0.06 -26.93 -4.67
N ARG A 55 0.12 -26.54 -3.39
CA ARG A 55 0.69 -27.42 -2.36
C ARG A 55 -0.21 -28.62 -2.08
N ASN A 56 -1.53 -28.42 -2.05
CA ASN A 56 -2.50 -29.50 -1.85
C ASN A 56 -2.50 -30.49 -3.03
N ILE A 57 -2.50 -29.98 -4.28
CA ILE A 57 -2.43 -30.82 -5.48
C ILE A 57 -1.11 -31.60 -5.52
N LYS A 58 0.02 -30.94 -5.25
CA LYS A 58 1.33 -31.60 -5.20
C LYS A 58 1.41 -32.66 -4.09
N SER A 59 0.79 -32.41 -2.94
CA SER A 59 0.70 -33.39 -1.86
C SER A 59 -0.18 -34.59 -2.22
N LYS A 60 -1.21 -34.39 -3.04
CA LYS A 60 -2.11 -35.45 -3.49
C LYS A 60 -1.51 -36.31 -4.62
N PHE A 61 -0.60 -35.74 -5.43
CA PHE A 61 0.05 -36.46 -6.53
C PHE A 61 1.33 -37.22 -6.11
N ARG A 62 1.85 -36.96 -4.90
CA ARG A 62 3.04 -37.63 -4.34
C ARG A 62 2.69 -38.78 -3.38
N LYS A 63 1.41 -39.14 -3.25
CA LYS A 63 0.89 -40.21 -2.41
C LYS A 63 0.15 -41.19 -3.31
#